data_AF-A0A661B0V6-F1
#
_entry.id   AF-A0A661B0V6-F1
#
_cell.length_a   1.000
_cell.length_b   1.000
_cell.length_c   1.000
_cell.angle_alpha   90.00
_cell.angle_beta   90.00
_cell.angle_gamma   90.00
#
_symmetry.space_group_name_H-M   'P 1'
#
loop_
_entity.id
_entity.type
_entity.pdbx_description
1 polymer ?
#
loop_
_entity_poly.entity_id
_entity_poly.type
_entity_poly.pdbx_seq_one_letter_code
_entity_poly.pdbx_strand_id
1 'polypeptide(L)'
;MRQFIIISLLIGIVFPKSQIGKDIPQEFFQICEELHLQKNCLEGVKIFFAKDIDEMTYLAGGGVPEWGAGIAIPEEDVVIILRVGSIDEQRKVLLHELTHIALHRKLRSQKDNKNINIPRWFDEGVAQLHYGFNIHRQSQLAWAVLWRNIFPLEALERVNGFVSPHAKVAYAEAHDAALYIENYCTIGALCDSIVSAGDFNEGFLKATGISIYEFYDEWKKHLVRSYILFVLLGDSRFLWVLIVLLFLLLGIMKIIRQRL
;
A
#
# COMPACT_ATOMS: atom_id res chain seq x y z
N MET A 1 -54.37 -20.46 -13.23
CA MET A 1 -54.08 -19.09 -12.77
C MET A 1 -53.34 -19.21 -11.45
N ARG A 2 -52.13 -18.71 -11.22
CA ARG A 2 -51.26 -17.78 -11.93
C ARG A 2 -49.83 -18.07 -11.42
N GLN A 3 -48.87 -18.16 -12.34
CA GLN A 3 -47.43 -18.18 -12.05
C GLN A 3 -47.02 -16.85 -11.39
N PHE A 4 -46.12 -16.89 -10.41
CA PHE A 4 -45.26 -15.76 -10.10
C PHE A 4 -43.81 -16.26 -10.08
N ILE A 5 -43.11 -15.87 -11.14
CA ILE A 5 -41.67 -16.01 -11.34
C ILE A 5 -41.01 -14.90 -10.51
N ILE A 6 -40.19 -15.26 -9.52
CA ILE A 6 -39.25 -14.33 -8.90
C ILE A 6 -37.90 -14.53 -9.60
N ILE A 7 -37.61 -13.61 -10.52
CA ILE A 7 -36.32 -13.51 -11.22
C ILE A 7 -35.27 -13.10 -10.19
N SER A 8 -34.41 -14.05 -9.82
CA SER A 8 -33.17 -13.77 -9.10
C SER A 8 -32.17 -13.20 -10.10
N LEU A 9 -31.95 -11.87 -10.05
CA LEU A 9 -30.87 -11.22 -10.80
C LEU A 9 -29.53 -11.49 -10.08
N LEU A 10 -29.01 -12.70 -10.27
CA LEU A 10 -27.61 -13.04 -10.02
C LEU A 10 -26.78 -12.48 -11.18
N ILE A 11 -26.27 -11.26 -11.04
CA ILE A 11 -25.15 -10.80 -11.88
C ILE A 11 -23.89 -11.46 -11.32
N GLY A 12 -23.74 -12.74 -11.62
CA GLY A 12 -22.46 -13.43 -11.47
C GLY A 12 -21.53 -12.92 -12.57
N ILE A 13 -20.57 -12.06 -12.22
CA ILE A 13 -19.43 -11.79 -13.10
C ILE A 13 -18.54 -13.04 -13.06
N VAL A 14 -18.93 -14.04 -13.83
CA VAL A 14 -18.08 -15.19 -14.14
C VAL A 14 -17.07 -14.69 -15.17
N PHE A 15 -15.84 -14.40 -14.74
CA PHE A 15 -14.75 -14.03 -15.64
C PHE A 15 -14.28 -15.28 -16.41
N PRO A 16 -14.61 -15.41 -17.72
CA PRO A 16 -14.11 -16.49 -18.57
C PRO A 16 -12.64 -16.21 -18.92
N LYS A 17 -11.91 -17.26 -19.31
CA LYS A 17 -10.51 -17.17 -19.75
C LYS A 17 -10.30 -16.04 -20.76
N SER A 18 -9.23 -15.26 -20.53
CA SER A 18 -8.67 -14.20 -21.39
C SER A 18 -9.71 -13.28 -22.04
N GLN A 19 -10.10 -12.19 -21.36
CA GLN A 19 -10.86 -11.12 -21.99
C GLN A 19 -10.06 -9.80 -22.01
N ILE A 20 -9.67 -9.43 -23.22
CA ILE A 20 -9.35 -8.06 -23.63
C ILE A 20 -10.69 -7.33 -23.85
N GLY A 21 -10.83 -6.12 -23.31
CA GLY A 21 -11.82 -5.14 -23.80
C GLY A 21 -13.26 -5.26 -23.28
N LYS A 22 -13.47 -5.13 -21.97
CA LYS A 22 -14.66 -4.44 -21.44
C LYS A 22 -14.19 -3.20 -20.69
N ASP A 23 -15.03 -2.15 -20.67
CA ASP A 23 -14.74 -0.90 -19.97
C ASP A 23 -14.20 -1.20 -18.58
N ILE A 24 -12.99 -0.70 -18.31
CA ILE A 24 -12.40 -0.73 -16.98
C ILE A 24 -13.45 -0.11 -16.03
N PRO A 25 -13.90 -0.83 -14.98
CA PRO A 25 -14.93 -0.32 -14.10
C PRO A 25 -14.60 1.09 -13.60
N GLN A 26 -15.59 1.97 -13.49
CA GLN A 26 -15.36 3.39 -13.19
C GLN A 26 -14.51 3.63 -11.94
N GLU A 27 -14.56 2.72 -10.97
CA GLU A 27 -13.74 2.74 -9.76
C GLU A 27 -12.23 2.76 -10.02
N PHE A 28 -11.75 2.19 -11.13
CA PHE A 28 -10.33 2.22 -11.47
C PHE A 28 -9.91 3.54 -12.14
N PHE A 29 -10.85 4.40 -12.58
CA PHE A 29 -10.49 5.75 -13.05
C PHE A 29 -9.90 6.62 -11.95
N GLN A 30 -10.18 6.30 -10.68
CA GLN A 30 -9.57 6.95 -9.54
C GLN A 30 -8.04 6.84 -9.59
N ILE A 31 -7.48 5.72 -10.06
CA ILE A 31 -6.03 5.57 -10.25
C ILE A 31 -5.51 6.65 -11.20
N CYS A 32 -6.15 6.79 -12.36
CA CYS A 32 -5.71 7.76 -13.36
C CYS A 32 -5.82 9.19 -12.80
N GLU A 33 -6.91 9.51 -12.09
CA GLU A 33 -7.10 10.83 -11.49
C GLU A 33 -6.05 11.15 -10.41
N GLU A 34 -5.82 10.23 -9.48
CA GLU A 34 -4.84 10.35 -8.40
C GLU A 34 -3.42 10.55 -8.94
N LEU A 35 -3.11 9.89 -10.06
CA LEU A 35 -1.84 10.04 -10.77
C LEU A 35 -1.85 11.16 -11.81
N HIS A 36 -2.87 12.03 -11.88
CA HIS A 36 -3.00 13.09 -12.90
C HIS A 36 -2.82 12.60 -14.35
N LEU A 37 -3.19 11.35 -14.64
CA LEU A 37 -3.18 10.76 -15.98
C LEU A 37 -4.52 10.95 -16.67
N GLN A 38 -4.52 10.81 -18.00
CA GLN A 38 -5.76 10.78 -18.78
C GLN A 38 -6.62 9.57 -18.38
N LYS A 39 -7.95 9.66 -18.55
CA LYS A 39 -8.88 8.59 -18.13
C LYS A 39 -8.60 7.24 -18.79
N ASN A 40 -7.95 7.21 -19.94
CA ASN A 40 -7.56 5.98 -20.63
C ASN A 40 -6.16 5.48 -20.22
N CYS A 41 -5.63 5.89 -19.06
CA CYS A 41 -4.26 5.54 -18.64
C CYS A 41 -3.99 4.04 -18.50
N LEU A 42 -5.03 3.22 -18.40
CA LEU A 42 -4.99 1.76 -18.30
C LEU A 42 -5.46 1.06 -19.60
N GLU A 43 -5.64 1.81 -20.68
CA GLU A 43 -6.00 1.24 -21.99
C GLU A 43 -4.90 0.27 -22.46
N GLY A 44 -5.31 -0.88 -23.02
CA GLY A 44 -4.41 -1.89 -23.55
C GLY A 44 -3.80 -2.87 -22.52
N VAL A 45 -4.03 -2.67 -21.22
CA VAL A 45 -3.54 -3.57 -20.17
C VAL A 45 -4.20 -4.95 -20.29
N LYS A 46 -3.39 -6.01 -20.29
CA LYS A 46 -3.82 -7.41 -20.37
C LYS A 46 -3.96 -7.99 -18.97
N ILE A 47 -5.15 -8.50 -18.64
CA ILE A 47 -5.42 -9.08 -17.33
C ILE A 47 -5.64 -10.59 -17.47
N PHE A 48 -4.87 -11.38 -16.71
CA PHE A 48 -4.98 -12.83 -16.63
C PHE A 48 -5.44 -13.26 -15.25
N PHE A 49 -6.30 -14.27 -15.19
CA PHE A 49 -6.71 -14.90 -13.94
C PHE A 49 -6.18 -16.32 -13.91
N ALA A 50 -5.14 -16.56 -13.11
CA ALA A 50 -4.53 -17.86 -12.89
C ALA A 50 -5.35 -18.68 -11.88
N LYS A 51 -5.44 -19.98 -12.09
CA LYS A 51 -6.16 -20.91 -11.20
C LYS A 51 -5.35 -21.28 -9.95
N ASP A 52 -4.02 -21.24 -10.05
CA ASP A 52 -3.06 -21.62 -9.03
C ASP A 52 -1.73 -20.88 -9.23
N ILE A 53 -0.82 -21.02 -8.24
CA ILE A 53 0.49 -20.38 -8.23
C ILE A 53 1.37 -20.88 -9.38
N ASP A 54 1.23 -22.15 -9.78
CA ASP A 54 1.99 -22.73 -10.89
C ASP A 54 1.61 -22.07 -12.22
N GLU A 55 0.31 -21.92 -12.51
CA GLU A 55 -0.17 -21.20 -13.69
C GLU A 55 0.24 -19.73 -13.66
N MET A 56 0.18 -19.07 -12.50
CA MET A 56 0.66 -17.69 -12.35
C MET A 56 2.16 -17.56 -12.65
N THR A 57 2.96 -18.47 -12.11
CA THR A 57 4.43 -18.47 -12.32
C THR A 57 4.78 -18.72 -13.79
N TYR A 58 4.04 -19.63 -14.44
CA TYR A 58 4.18 -19.89 -15.87
C TYR A 58 3.82 -18.65 -16.71
N LEU A 59 2.68 -18.00 -16.41
CA LEU A 59 2.22 -16.81 -17.13
C LEU A 59 3.17 -15.61 -16.96
N ALA A 60 3.85 -15.51 -15.83
CA ALA A 60 4.81 -14.43 -15.55
C ALA A 60 6.20 -14.64 -16.18
N GLY A 61 6.44 -15.73 -16.93
CA GLY A 61 7.72 -15.99 -17.59
C GLY A 61 8.81 -16.56 -16.67
N GLY A 62 8.46 -17.01 -15.46
CA GLY A 62 9.38 -17.56 -14.46
C GLY A 62 10.03 -16.49 -13.58
N GLY A 63 10.07 -16.73 -12.26
CA GLY A 63 10.63 -15.78 -11.28
C GLY A 63 9.59 -14.92 -10.56
N VAL A 64 8.50 -15.55 -10.11
CA VAL A 64 7.45 -14.90 -9.31
C VAL A 64 7.79 -15.04 -7.82
N PRO A 65 7.58 -14.00 -6.99
CA PRO A 65 7.58 -14.19 -5.54
C PRO A 65 6.48 -15.19 -5.16
N GLU A 66 6.82 -16.29 -4.50
CA GLU A 66 5.96 -17.47 -4.18
C GLU A 66 4.55 -17.19 -3.56
N TRP A 67 4.17 -15.93 -3.29
CA TRP A 67 3.12 -15.58 -2.32
C TRP A 67 2.18 -14.44 -2.71
N GLY A 68 2.36 -13.82 -3.89
CA GLY A 68 1.49 -12.73 -4.36
C GLY A 68 0.12 -13.23 -4.79
N ALA A 69 -0.96 -12.61 -4.31
CA ALA A 69 -2.30 -12.84 -4.86
C ALA A 69 -2.47 -12.21 -6.26
N GLY A 70 -1.53 -11.35 -6.66
CA GLY A 70 -1.43 -10.68 -7.94
C GLY A 70 0.02 -10.36 -8.30
N ILE A 71 0.23 -10.04 -9.57
CA ILE A 71 1.49 -9.58 -10.15
C ILE A 71 1.19 -8.54 -11.23
N ALA A 72 1.88 -7.41 -11.17
CA ALA A 72 2.01 -6.47 -12.27
C ALA A 72 3.37 -6.64 -12.98
N ILE A 73 3.36 -6.65 -14.31
CA ILE A 73 4.54 -6.60 -15.17
C ILE A 73 4.43 -5.34 -16.03
N PRO A 74 4.86 -4.18 -15.52
CA PRO A 74 4.56 -2.91 -16.18
C PRO A 74 5.29 -2.69 -17.52
N GLU A 75 6.38 -3.42 -17.79
CA GLU A 75 7.06 -3.46 -19.10
C GLU A 75 6.21 -4.06 -20.21
N GLU A 76 5.29 -4.94 -19.85
CA GLU A 76 4.48 -5.70 -20.81
C GLU A 76 3.00 -5.28 -20.79
N ASP A 77 2.64 -4.34 -19.89
CA ASP A 77 1.27 -3.98 -19.57
C ASP A 77 0.42 -5.21 -19.21
N VAL A 78 1.00 -6.10 -18.41
CA VAL A 78 0.37 -7.36 -18.00
C VAL A 78 0.09 -7.34 -16.50
N VAL A 79 -1.11 -7.79 -16.14
CA VAL A 79 -1.50 -8.08 -14.76
C VAL A 79 -1.98 -9.52 -14.68
N ILE A 80 -1.52 -10.25 -13.66
CA ILE A 80 -1.90 -11.64 -13.40
C ILE A 80 -2.47 -11.71 -11.98
N ILE A 81 -3.67 -12.26 -11.81
CA ILE A 81 -4.36 -12.37 -10.51
C ILE A 81 -4.63 -13.85 -10.20
N LEU A 82 -4.36 -14.28 -8.97
CA LEU A 82 -4.77 -15.61 -8.50
C LEU A 82 -6.29 -15.62 -8.26
N ARG A 83 -6.97 -16.65 -8.77
CA ARG A 83 -8.41 -16.87 -8.54
C ARG A 83 -8.66 -17.51 -7.16
N VAL A 84 -8.23 -16.82 -6.11
CA VAL A 84 -8.40 -17.20 -4.70
C VAL A 84 -9.20 -16.13 -3.95
N GLY A 85 -9.85 -16.52 -2.85
CA GLY A 85 -10.66 -15.60 -2.06
C GLY A 85 -11.97 -15.16 -2.75
N SER A 86 -12.63 -14.18 -2.14
CA SER A 86 -13.85 -13.55 -2.62
C SER A 86 -13.60 -12.64 -3.83
N ILE A 87 -14.67 -12.31 -4.56
CA ILE A 87 -14.61 -11.37 -5.70
C ILE A 87 -14.10 -10.00 -5.25
N ASP A 88 -14.49 -9.54 -4.05
CA ASP A 88 -14.05 -8.26 -3.49
C ASP A 88 -12.55 -8.26 -3.20
N GLU A 89 -12.02 -9.35 -2.64
CA GLU A 89 -10.57 -9.50 -2.42
C GLU A 89 -9.80 -9.48 -3.74
N GLN A 90 -10.27 -10.21 -4.76
CA GLN A 90 -9.65 -10.21 -6.09
C GLN A 90 -9.70 -8.83 -6.75
N ARG A 91 -10.79 -8.06 -6.58
CA ARG A 91 -10.88 -6.68 -7.09
C ARG A 91 -9.87 -5.76 -6.43
N LYS A 92 -9.69 -5.88 -5.12
CA LYS A 92 -8.70 -5.07 -4.37
C LYS A 92 -7.28 -5.37 -4.84
N VAL A 93 -6.95 -6.66 -5.02
CA VAL A 93 -5.64 -7.05 -5.58
C VAL A 93 -5.49 -6.49 -7.01
N LEU A 94 -6.51 -6.62 -7.86
CA LEU A 94 -6.46 -6.05 -9.21
C LEU A 94 -6.24 -4.53 -9.20
N LEU A 95 -6.87 -3.80 -8.27
CA LEU A 95 -6.68 -2.36 -8.12
C LEU A 95 -5.23 -2.02 -7.78
N HIS A 96 -4.64 -2.75 -6.83
CA HIS A 96 -3.22 -2.64 -6.48
C HIS A 96 -2.29 -2.90 -7.66
N GLU A 97 -2.47 -4.01 -8.38
CA GLU A 97 -1.63 -4.34 -9.53
C GLU A 97 -1.78 -3.33 -10.67
N LEU A 98 -2.99 -2.80 -10.91
CA LEU A 98 -3.21 -1.76 -11.92
C LEU A 98 -2.58 -0.43 -11.54
N THR A 99 -2.49 -0.10 -10.25
CA THR A 99 -1.79 1.10 -9.78
C THR A 99 -0.30 1.03 -10.12
N HIS A 100 0.35 -0.14 -9.97
CA HIS A 100 1.72 -0.33 -10.45
C HIS A 100 1.86 -0.02 -11.95
N ILE A 101 0.96 -0.55 -12.78
CA ILE A 101 0.98 -0.28 -14.24
C ILE A 101 0.87 1.22 -14.53
N ALA A 102 -0.12 1.89 -13.93
CA ALA A 102 -0.35 3.31 -14.17
C ALA A 102 0.82 4.19 -13.68
N LEU A 103 1.37 3.89 -12.50
CA LEU A 103 2.50 4.61 -11.93
C LEU A 103 3.74 4.47 -12.81
N HIS A 104 4.06 3.24 -13.21
CA HIS A 104 5.19 2.97 -14.09
C HIS A 104 5.01 3.61 -15.46
N ARG A 105 3.81 3.56 -16.07
CA ARG A 105 3.51 4.30 -17.32
C ARG A 105 3.77 5.80 -17.17
N LYS A 106 3.33 6.41 -16.06
CA LYS A 106 3.58 7.83 -15.78
C LYS A 106 5.06 8.15 -15.74
N LEU A 107 5.83 7.36 -14.99
CA LEU A 107 7.25 7.63 -14.73
C LEU A 107 8.17 7.18 -15.88
N ARG A 108 7.70 6.33 -16.82
CA ARG A 108 8.43 5.91 -18.03
C ARG A 108 8.32 6.84 -19.23
N SER A 109 7.34 7.74 -19.28
CA SER A 109 6.97 8.55 -20.46
C SER A 109 8.02 9.60 -20.90
N GLN A 110 9.30 9.38 -20.62
CA GLN A 110 10.40 10.30 -20.90
C GLN A 110 10.90 10.18 -22.35
N LYS A 111 11.09 11.33 -23.00
CA LYS A 111 11.67 11.49 -24.34
C LYS A 111 13.10 10.96 -24.49
N ASP A 112 13.83 10.78 -23.39
CA ASP A 112 15.28 10.57 -23.40
C ASP A 112 15.72 9.15 -23.01
N ASN A 113 14.82 8.15 -23.03
CA ASN A 113 15.10 6.75 -22.67
C ASN A 113 15.73 6.55 -21.27
N LYS A 114 15.66 7.56 -20.39
CA LYS A 114 16.18 7.46 -19.03
C LYS A 114 15.13 6.80 -18.14
N ASN A 115 15.41 5.58 -17.68
CA ASN A 115 14.52 4.89 -16.76
C ASN A 115 14.65 5.53 -15.37
N ILE A 116 13.57 6.14 -14.87
CA ILE A 116 13.55 6.70 -13.52
C ILE A 116 13.55 5.54 -12.53
N ASN A 117 14.54 5.50 -11.64
CA ASN A 117 14.58 4.50 -10.58
C ASN A 117 13.51 4.84 -9.52
N ILE A 118 12.43 4.05 -9.48
CA ILE A 118 11.34 4.21 -8.52
C ILE A 118 11.73 3.47 -7.24
N PRO A 119 11.84 4.15 -6.08
CA PRO A 119 12.06 3.48 -4.81
C PRO A 119 10.90 2.53 -4.52
N ARG A 120 11.22 1.30 -4.11
CA ARG A 120 10.21 0.26 -3.92
C ARG A 120 9.15 0.61 -2.89
N TRP A 121 9.53 1.29 -1.81
CA TRP A 121 8.57 1.76 -0.80
C TRP A 121 7.51 2.71 -1.40
N PHE A 122 7.89 3.49 -2.41
CA PHE A 122 6.98 4.44 -3.05
C PHE A 122 6.03 3.68 -3.98
N ASP A 123 6.55 2.77 -4.80
CA ASP A 123 5.76 1.93 -5.70
C ASP A 123 4.68 1.14 -4.93
N GLU A 124 5.10 0.43 -3.88
CA GLU A 124 4.24 -0.39 -3.04
C GLU A 124 3.32 0.42 -2.12
N GLY A 125 3.77 1.62 -1.70
CA GLY A 125 3.00 2.53 -0.88
C GLY A 125 1.84 3.16 -1.66
N VAL A 126 2.12 3.67 -2.86
CA VAL A 126 1.11 4.26 -3.77
C VAL A 126 0.09 3.21 -4.19
N ALA A 127 0.53 1.99 -4.54
CA ALA A 127 -0.38 0.88 -4.86
C ALA A 127 -1.29 0.47 -3.68
N GLN A 128 -1.00 0.91 -2.46
CA GLN A 128 -1.80 0.64 -1.28
C GLN A 128 -2.80 1.74 -0.88
N LEU A 129 -2.76 2.92 -1.51
CA LEU A 129 -3.59 4.08 -1.10
C LEU A 129 -5.09 3.83 -1.23
N HIS A 130 -5.49 2.98 -2.19
CA HIS A 130 -6.90 2.67 -2.41
C HIS A 130 -7.52 1.73 -1.35
N TYR A 131 -6.72 1.13 -0.46
CA TYR A 131 -7.24 0.15 0.51
C TYR A 131 -7.99 0.76 1.69
N GLY A 132 -8.01 2.09 1.82
CA GLY A 132 -8.68 2.78 2.94
C GLY A 132 -8.13 2.38 4.31
N PHE A 133 -8.84 2.74 5.36
CA PHE A 133 -8.41 2.45 6.74
C PHE A 133 -8.51 0.95 7.07
N ASN A 134 -7.42 0.34 7.50
CA ASN A 134 -7.36 -1.07 7.91
C ASN A 134 -6.82 -1.22 9.34
N ILE A 135 -7.69 -1.66 10.26
CA ILE A 135 -7.36 -1.81 11.69
C ILE A 135 -6.21 -2.82 11.95
N HIS A 136 -6.10 -3.88 11.15
CA HIS A 136 -5.01 -4.85 11.26
C HIS A 136 -3.67 -4.22 10.83
N ARG A 137 -3.67 -3.37 9.80
CA ARG A 137 -2.49 -2.61 9.38
C ARG A 137 -2.07 -1.60 10.47
N GLN A 138 -3.02 -0.87 11.05
CA GLN A 138 -2.73 0.07 12.15
C GLN A 138 -2.14 -0.63 13.36
N SER A 139 -2.67 -1.80 13.73
CA SER A 139 -2.11 -2.59 14.84
C SER A 139 -0.71 -3.13 14.53
N GLN A 140 -0.40 -3.52 13.30
CA GLN A 140 0.95 -3.92 12.90
C GLN A 140 1.96 -2.77 13.03
N LEU A 141 1.60 -1.58 12.55
CA LEU A 141 2.42 -0.37 12.70
C LEU A 141 2.62 0.01 14.17
N ALA A 142 1.55 -0.08 14.97
CA ALA A 142 1.61 0.14 16.41
C ALA A 142 2.59 -0.82 17.11
N TRP A 143 2.56 -2.11 16.75
CA TRP A 143 3.50 -3.09 17.29
C TRP A 143 4.94 -2.84 16.81
N ALA A 144 5.14 -2.49 15.54
CA ALA A 144 6.47 -2.16 15.00
C ALA A 144 7.11 -0.97 15.75
N VAL A 145 6.32 0.09 15.97
CA VAL A 145 6.73 1.27 16.74
C VAL A 145 7.07 0.91 18.19
N LEU A 146 6.22 0.13 18.87
CA LEU A 146 6.43 -0.25 20.27
C LEU A 146 7.71 -1.08 20.46
N TRP A 147 7.99 -2.02 19.56
CA TRP A 147 9.15 -2.90 19.66
C TRP A 147 10.41 -2.35 18.98
N ARG A 148 10.39 -1.08 18.52
CA ARG A 148 11.48 -0.41 17.76
C ARG A 148 11.91 -1.18 16.50
N ASN A 149 11.00 -1.93 15.91
CA ASN A 149 11.21 -2.66 14.66
C ASN A 149 10.72 -1.83 13.46
N ILE A 150 11.11 -0.56 13.42
CA ILE A 150 10.80 0.32 12.27
C ILE A 150 11.85 0.05 11.20
N PHE A 151 11.43 -0.36 10.01
CA PHE A 151 12.38 -0.59 8.92
C PHE A 151 12.71 0.73 8.23
N PRO A 152 13.98 0.96 7.86
CA PRO A 152 14.32 2.05 6.94
C PRO A 152 13.55 1.83 5.63
N LEU A 153 12.97 2.89 5.06
CA LEU A 153 12.25 2.77 3.78
C LEU A 153 13.20 2.37 2.64
N GLU A 154 14.50 2.65 2.77
CA GLU A 154 15.56 2.19 1.87
C GLU A 154 15.85 0.70 2.04
N ALA A 155 15.54 0.10 3.20
CA ALA A 155 15.69 -1.33 3.41
C ALA A 155 14.61 -2.13 2.68
N LEU A 156 13.45 -1.53 2.37
CA LEU A 156 12.40 -2.13 1.53
C LEU A 156 12.90 -2.46 0.13
N GLU A 157 13.90 -1.73 -0.39
CA GLU A 157 14.55 -2.05 -1.67
C GLU A 157 15.15 -3.47 -1.68
N ARG A 158 15.47 -4.02 -0.49
CA ARG A 158 16.09 -5.35 -0.33
C ARG A 158 15.12 -6.43 0.14
N VAL A 159 13.86 -6.11 0.42
CA VAL A 159 12.88 -7.08 0.97
C VAL A 159 12.28 -7.93 -0.15
N ASN A 160 13.03 -8.86 -0.69
CA ASN A 160 12.52 -9.82 -1.67
C ASN A 160 11.71 -10.93 -0.97
N GLY A 161 10.46 -10.65 -0.57
CA GLY A 161 9.50 -11.71 -0.21
C GLY A 161 8.53 -11.39 0.92
N PHE A 162 7.29 -11.89 0.75
CA PHE A 162 6.10 -11.60 1.57
C PHE A 162 5.89 -12.51 2.81
N VAL A 163 6.82 -13.41 3.16
CA VAL A 163 6.53 -14.46 4.18
C VAL A 163 6.97 -14.09 5.60
N SER A 164 7.84 -13.11 5.77
CA SER A 164 8.21 -12.73 7.13
C SER A 164 7.18 -11.74 7.71
N PRO A 165 6.87 -11.82 9.01
CA PRO A 165 6.15 -10.75 9.72
C PRO A 165 6.75 -9.35 9.46
N HIS A 166 8.05 -9.27 9.16
CA HIS A 166 8.75 -8.06 8.78
C HIS A 166 8.29 -7.48 7.43
N ALA A 167 7.95 -8.33 6.45
CA ALA A 167 7.43 -7.85 5.16
C ALA A 167 6.10 -7.12 5.31
N LYS A 168 5.18 -7.64 6.14
CA LYS A 168 3.88 -7.00 6.41
C LYS A 168 4.04 -5.63 7.06
N VAL A 169 4.96 -5.51 8.02
CA VAL A 169 5.31 -4.24 8.65
C VAL A 169 5.86 -3.27 7.61
N ALA A 170 6.80 -3.72 6.78
CA ALA A 170 7.43 -2.87 5.78
C ALA A 170 6.42 -2.38 4.72
N TYR A 171 5.45 -3.20 4.33
CA TYR A 171 4.33 -2.77 3.47
C TYR A 171 3.40 -1.76 4.14
N ALA A 172 3.14 -1.93 5.43
CA ALA A 172 2.37 -0.98 6.20
C ALA A 172 3.11 0.37 6.32
N GLU A 173 4.43 0.34 6.50
CA GLU A 173 5.30 1.52 6.55
C GLU A 173 5.33 2.24 5.20
N ALA A 174 5.47 1.51 4.09
CA ALA A 174 5.39 2.06 2.73
C ALA A 174 4.07 2.81 2.49
N HIS A 175 2.95 2.21 2.89
CA HIS A 175 1.63 2.83 2.79
C HIS A 175 1.50 4.09 3.67
N ASP A 176 1.96 4.04 4.93
CA ASP A 176 1.93 5.19 5.84
C ASP A 176 2.82 6.33 5.31
N ALA A 177 3.99 6.01 4.76
CA ALA A 177 4.87 6.97 4.11
C ALA A 177 4.21 7.62 2.88
N ALA A 178 3.54 6.84 2.02
CA ALA A 178 2.80 7.37 0.88
C ALA A 178 1.68 8.33 1.33
N LEU A 179 0.93 7.99 2.39
CA LEU A 179 -0.05 8.91 2.98
C LEU A 179 0.59 10.17 3.56
N TYR A 180 1.78 10.06 4.15
CA TYR A 180 2.47 11.19 4.75
C TYR A 180 2.93 12.24 3.70
N ILE A 181 3.13 11.84 2.45
CA ILE A 181 3.46 12.74 1.33
C ILE A 181 2.38 13.81 1.13
N GLU A 182 1.11 13.50 1.42
CA GLU A 182 -0.02 14.44 1.26
C GLU A 182 0.11 15.70 2.15
N ASN A 183 0.99 15.70 3.16
CA ASN A 183 1.33 16.91 3.91
C ASN A 183 2.16 17.93 3.12
N TYR A 184 2.74 17.51 1.99
CA TYR A 184 3.60 18.32 1.13
C TYR A 184 2.95 18.59 -0.23
N CYS A 185 2.44 17.54 -0.89
CA CYS A 185 1.81 17.62 -2.21
C CYS A 185 1.00 16.34 -2.48
N THR A 186 0.12 16.38 -3.48
CA THR A 186 -0.56 15.16 -3.94
C THR A 186 0.41 14.21 -4.65
N ILE A 187 0.14 12.91 -4.61
CA ILE A 187 0.93 11.89 -5.34
C ILE A 187 1.05 12.21 -6.84
N GLY A 188 -0.05 12.65 -7.46
CA GLY A 188 -0.07 13.08 -8.86
C GLY A 188 0.93 14.21 -9.14
N ALA A 189 0.95 15.26 -8.30
CA ALA A 189 1.84 16.40 -8.44
C ALA A 189 3.32 16.02 -8.19
N LEU A 190 3.58 15.14 -7.21
CA LEU A 190 4.91 14.58 -6.99
C LEU A 190 5.40 13.85 -8.24
N CYS A 191 4.57 12.99 -8.83
CA CYS A 191 4.94 12.27 -10.05
C CYS A 191 5.16 13.23 -11.23
N ASP A 192 4.38 14.31 -11.36
CA ASP A 192 4.61 15.35 -12.39
C ASP A 192 5.97 16.03 -12.22
N SER A 193 6.36 16.30 -10.98
CA SER A 193 7.67 16.86 -10.65
C SER A 193 8.82 15.90 -10.96
N ILE A 194 8.67 14.61 -10.61
CA ILE A 194 9.63 13.54 -10.94
C ILE A 194 9.81 13.40 -12.44
N VAL A 195 8.71 13.37 -13.21
CA VAL A 195 8.77 13.36 -14.67
C VAL A 195 9.46 14.64 -15.18
N SER A 196 9.12 15.80 -14.63
CA SER A 196 9.74 17.06 -15.07
C SER A 196 11.24 17.15 -14.77
N ALA A 197 11.71 16.50 -13.71
CA ALA A 197 13.12 16.48 -13.32
C ALA A 197 13.93 15.36 -14.00
N GLY A 198 13.29 14.25 -14.40
CA GLY A 198 14.00 13.08 -14.95
C GLY A 198 14.86 12.34 -13.92
N ASP A 199 14.61 12.57 -12.64
CA ASP A 199 15.21 11.91 -11.49
C ASP A 199 14.24 11.94 -10.31
N PHE A 200 14.16 10.83 -9.57
CA PHE A 200 13.23 10.69 -8.46
C PHE A 200 13.56 11.67 -7.32
N ASN A 201 14.83 11.77 -6.92
CA ASN A 201 15.25 12.57 -5.78
C ASN A 201 15.14 14.07 -6.09
N GLU A 202 15.54 14.48 -7.30
CA GLU A 202 15.39 15.87 -7.74
C GLU A 202 13.92 16.28 -7.85
N GLY A 203 13.08 15.43 -8.43
CA GLY A 203 11.64 15.65 -8.51
C GLY A 203 10.96 15.71 -7.15
N PHE A 204 11.37 14.83 -6.24
CA PHE A 204 10.88 14.79 -4.86
C PHE A 204 11.24 16.08 -4.12
N LEU A 205 12.50 16.52 -4.20
CA LEU A 205 12.95 17.78 -3.61
C LEU A 205 12.18 18.98 -4.18
N LYS A 206 11.98 19.02 -5.49
CA LYS A 206 11.26 20.11 -6.14
C LYS A 206 9.78 20.17 -5.75
N ALA A 207 9.13 19.03 -5.56
CA ALA A 207 7.71 18.96 -5.19
C ALA A 207 7.47 19.25 -3.70
N THR A 208 8.30 18.67 -2.83
CA THR A 208 8.09 18.69 -1.38
C THR A 208 8.86 19.80 -0.67
N GLY A 209 9.89 20.35 -1.31
CA GLY A 209 10.81 21.34 -0.72
C GLY A 209 11.87 20.72 0.22
N ILE A 210 11.86 19.40 0.43
CA ILE A 210 12.81 18.69 1.28
C ILE A 210 13.43 17.50 0.53
N SER A 211 14.65 17.12 0.89
CA SER A 211 15.28 15.93 0.33
C SER A 211 14.56 14.66 0.78
N ILE A 212 14.73 13.57 0.01
CA ILE A 212 14.17 12.26 0.36
C ILE A 212 14.67 11.76 1.73
N TYR A 213 15.91 12.08 2.09
CA TYR A 213 16.50 11.70 3.38
C TYR A 213 15.90 12.48 4.56
N GLU A 214 15.62 13.77 4.37
CA GLU A 214 14.91 14.57 5.36
C GLU A 214 13.46 14.08 5.52
N PHE A 215 12.80 13.73 4.42
CA PHE A 215 11.48 13.12 4.45
C PHE A 215 11.46 11.83 5.28
N TYR A 216 12.45 10.95 5.12
CA TYR A 216 12.53 9.72 5.92
C TYR A 216 12.65 9.98 7.42
N ASP A 217 13.42 10.98 7.84
CA ASP A 217 13.56 11.33 9.25
C ASP A 217 12.27 11.95 9.80
N GLU A 218 11.65 12.87 9.07
CA GLU A 218 10.38 13.50 9.47
C GLU A 218 9.21 12.52 9.51
N TRP A 219 9.09 11.66 8.49
CA TRP A 219 8.09 10.58 8.46
C TRP A 219 8.27 9.62 9.64
N LYS A 220 9.50 9.21 9.94
CA LYS A 220 9.77 8.32 11.08
C LYS A 220 9.36 8.96 12.41
N LYS A 221 9.62 10.26 12.60
CA LYS A 221 9.15 11.00 13.78
C LYS A 221 7.63 11.06 13.82
N HIS A 222 6.97 11.29 12.68
CA HIS A 222 5.52 11.26 12.56
C HIS A 222 4.96 9.90 12.96
N LEU A 223 5.46 8.81 12.37
CA LEU A 223 5.05 7.44 12.65
C LEU A 223 5.12 7.13 14.15
N VAL A 224 6.25 7.43 14.80
CA VAL A 224 6.39 7.20 16.25
C VAL A 224 5.35 8.00 17.04
N ARG A 225 5.13 9.28 16.71
CA ARG A 225 4.15 10.13 17.42
C ARG A 225 2.71 9.65 17.21
N SER A 226 2.34 9.27 16.00
CA SER A 226 0.99 8.84 15.63
C SER A 226 0.61 7.52 16.29
N TYR A 227 1.54 6.56 16.39
CA TYR A 227 1.24 5.22 16.87
C TYR A 227 1.59 4.97 18.36
N ILE A 228 2.40 5.82 19.01
CA ILE A 228 2.67 5.66 20.46
C ILE A 228 1.39 5.85 21.29
N LEU A 229 0.51 6.80 20.89
CA LEU A 229 -0.79 6.99 21.52
C LEU A 229 -1.73 5.81 21.26
N PHE A 230 -1.69 5.27 20.04
CA PHE A 230 -2.46 4.06 19.69
C PHE A 230 -2.03 2.86 20.53
N VAL A 231 -0.73 2.69 20.79
CA VAL A 231 -0.22 1.63 21.68
C VAL A 231 -0.66 1.83 23.12
N LEU A 232 -0.54 3.05 23.65
CA LEU A 232 -0.87 3.36 25.04
C LEU A 232 -2.38 3.23 25.33
N LEU A 233 -3.24 3.58 24.37
CA LEU A 233 -4.70 3.61 24.55
C LEU A 233 -5.41 2.40 23.93
N GLY A 234 -4.82 1.74 22.94
CA GLY A 234 -5.46 0.69 22.15
C GLY A 234 -5.33 -0.72 22.71
N ASP A 235 -4.39 -0.96 23.64
CA ASP A 235 -4.23 -2.26 24.30
C ASP A 235 -4.48 -2.13 25.80
N SER A 236 -5.57 -2.75 26.25
CA SER A 236 -6.05 -2.69 27.63
C SER A 236 -5.00 -3.18 28.65
N ARG A 237 -4.05 -4.02 28.24
CA ARG A 237 -2.95 -4.49 29.10
C ARG A 237 -2.04 -3.32 29.53
N PHE A 238 -1.77 -2.37 28.64
CA PHE A 238 -0.96 -1.20 28.98
C PHE A 238 -1.72 -0.23 29.89
N LEU A 239 -3.04 -0.09 29.70
CA LEU A 239 -3.90 0.64 30.64
C LEU A 239 -3.87 0.00 32.03
N TRP A 240 -3.94 -1.34 32.12
CA TRP A 240 -3.82 -2.05 33.39
C TRP A 240 -2.45 -1.86 34.05
N VAL A 241 -1.35 -1.89 33.29
CA VAL A 241 0.00 -1.59 33.81
C VAL A 241 0.07 -0.15 34.33
N LEU A 242 -0.48 0.83 33.60
CA LEU A 242 -0.51 2.23 34.02
C LEU A 242 -1.34 2.43 35.30
N ILE A 243 -2.49 1.75 35.41
CA ILE A 243 -3.33 1.75 36.60
C ILE A 243 -2.58 1.14 37.79
N VAL A 244 -1.89 0.01 37.60
CA VAL A 244 -1.09 -0.63 38.66
C VAL A 244 0.04 0.30 39.12
N LEU A 245 0.77 0.92 38.18
CA LEU A 245 1.83 1.89 38.51
C LEU A 245 1.28 3.11 39.26
N LEU A 246 0.10 3.61 38.87
CA LEU A 246 -0.58 4.71 39.56
C LEU A 246 -0.92 4.31 41.01
N PHE A 247 -1.49 3.12 41.23
CA PHE A 247 -1.80 2.63 42.57
C PHE A 247 -0.53 2.41 43.42
N LEU A 248 0.56 1.91 42.82
CA LEU A 248 1.85 1.79 43.50
C LEU A 248 2.40 3.16 43.91
N LEU A 249 2.36 4.15 43.01
CA LEU A 249 2.78 5.53 43.29
C LEU A 249 1.95 6.15 44.41
N LEU A 250 0.62 6.05 44.35
CA LEU A 250 -0.27 6.55 45.41
C LEU A 250 -0.01 5.85 46.75
N GLY A 251 0.25 4.55 46.75
CA GLY A 251 0.63 3.78 47.93
C GLY A 251 1.95 4.26 48.54
N ILE A 252 2.98 4.44 47.71
CA ILE A 252 4.29 4.97 48.13
C ILE A 252 4.13 6.39 48.69
N MET A 253 3.40 7.27 48.00
CA MET A 253 3.13 8.63 48.47
C MET A 253 2.42 8.65 49.82
N LYS A 254 1.45 7.75 50.02
CA LYS A 254 0.75 7.59 51.31
C LYS A 254 1.71 7.15 52.42
N ILE A 255 2.58 6.18 52.14
CA ILE A 255 3.57 5.68 53.12
C ILE A 255 4.58 6.76 53.49
N ILE A 256 5.10 7.51 52.50
CA ILE A 256 6.04 8.61 52.74
C ILE A 256 5.36 9.71 53.58
N ARG A 257 4.12 10.09 53.26
CA ARG A 257 3.36 11.11 53.99
C ARG A 257 3.00 10.70 55.43
N GLN A 258 2.94 9.40 55.73
CA GLN A 258 2.68 8.89 57.08
C GLN A 258 3.97 8.75 57.93
N ARG A 259 5.15 8.80 57.30
CA ARG A 259 6.47 8.70 57.95
C ARG A 259 7.13 10.06 58.18
N LEU A 260 6.61 11.13 57.58
CA LEU A 260 6.95 12.53 57.83
C LEU A 260 5.98 13.12 58.85
#